data_AF-A0A7C6XSA4-F1
#
_entry.id   AF-A0A7C6XSA4-F1
#
_cell.length_a   1.000
_cell.length_b   1.000
_cell.length_c   1.000
_cell.angle_alpha   90.00
_cell.angle_beta   90.00
_cell.angle_gamma   90.00
#
_symmetry.space_group_name_H-M   'P 1'
#
loop_
_entity.id
_entity.type
_entity.pdbx_description
1 polymer ?
#
loop_
_entity_poly.entity_id
_entity_poly.type
_entity_poly.pdbx_seq_one_letter_code
_entity_poly.pdbx_strand_id
1 'polypeptide(L)'
;SRWWPAIAADLARAARRRRAPLINIKMQMRDLNMAHAFMPAAEFALYAYQSLAHGAGLKTPTFGLPKNQLDPRTMPTLTEVFSFMRRQQTVLDSMELIAQVALVWPGLALLKTEGATPKATEGLRGEFVGLYHALTSGHVLFDVIYDEQITTRRLRRYESVVLVTLQGLDPAALRALRSYAKDGGRVLLIDGSADADGRFAPLPDEWVAMMSGEWSSESGRGDYALPADEPSGAIPTALNDMGPIPLMGPVRRHLPGPDSRAWLYPSESEERVIPEDIGAPVPATYPLATVTPLGAGQIVYVGAGLGGMILQSGLPDYALLLETMLHYGAGEMPRLMTDAPGSVGITMAHCKGGVVIHLVNAAGPAPLDAPAPVGPITLDVAWDGPAVADLCAPGIEAQPLRCEEAWNRVRITVPGISSYAQVVIRSA
;
A
#
# COMPACT_ATOMS: atom_id res chain seq x y z
N SER A 1 -5.36 0.09 -11.99
CA SER A 1 -4.36 -0.52 -11.09
C SER A 1 -4.00 -1.91 -11.60
N ARG A 2 -2.72 -2.29 -11.61
CA ARG A 2 -2.28 -3.68 -11.89
C ARG A 2 -2.59 -4.64 -10.73
N TRP A 3 -2.85 -4.07 -9.55
CA TRP A 3 -3.13 -4.79 -8.30
C TRP A 3 -4.63 -4.90 -7.98
N TRP A 4 -5.52 -4.75 -8.97
CA TRP A 4 -6.96 -4.82 -8.72
C TRP A 4 -7.44 -6.13 -8.07
N PRO A 5 -6.96 -7.33 -8.48
CA PRO A 5 -7.30 -8.57 -7.79
C PRO A 5 -6.86 -8.60 -6.33
N ALA A 6 -5.65 -8.11 -6.03
CA ALA A 6 -5.14 -8.00 -4.66
C ALA A 6 -5.98 -7.04 -3.81
N ILE A 7 -6.26 -5.83 -4.32
CA ILE A 7 -7.14 -4.84 -3.66
C ILE A 7 -8.53 -5.44 -3.39
N ALA A 8 -9.11 -6.14 -4.37
CA ALA A 8 -10.41 -6.79 -4.22
C ALA A 8 -10.39 -7.91 -3.17
N ALA A 9 -9.32 -8.71 -3.11
CA ALA A 9 -9.12 -9.72 -2.08
C ALA A 9 -9.04 -9.08 -0.69
N ASP A 10 -8.24 -8.03 -0.53
CA ASP A 10 -8.08 -7.32 0.74
C ASP A 10 -9.38 -6.70 1.24
N LEU A 11 -10.10 -5.97 0.38
CA LEU A 11 -11.41 -5.39 0.71
C LEU A 11 -12.43 -6.48 1.07
N ALA A 12 -12.49 -7.57 0.31
CA ALA A 12 -13.41 -8.66 0.60
C ALA A 12 -13.10 -9.36 1.93
N ARG A 13 -11.81 -9.58 2.25
CA ARG A 13 -11.39 -10.11 3.56
C ARG A 13 -11.72 -9.13 4.69
N ALA A 14 -11.47 -7.84 4.48
CA ALA A 14 -11.78 -6.80 5.45
C ALA A 14 -13.27 -6.81 5.80
N ALA A 15 -14.16 -7.01 4.81
CA ALA A 15 -15.60 -7.10 5.03
C ALA A 15 -16.02 -8.42 5.73
N ARG A 16 -15.34 -9.54 5.46
CA ARG A 16 -15.75 -10.89 5.94
C ARG A 16 -14.57 -11.77 6.40
N ARG A 17 -13.93 -11.39 7.52
CA ARG A 17 -12.71 -12.08 8.02
C ARG A 17 -12.80 -13.58 8.29
N ARG A 18 -13.99 -14.14 8.54
CA ARG A 18 -14.14 -15.55 8.95
C ARG A 18 -14.17 -16.54 7.78
N ARG A 19 -14.20 -16.07 6.53
CA ARG A 19 -14.22 -16.92 5.34
C ARG A 19 -13.30 -16.34 4.29
N ALA A 20 -12.48 -17.19 3.68
CA ALA A 20 -11.71 -16.80 2.50
C ALA A 20 -12.68 -16.28 1.42
N PRO A 21 -12.48 -15.06 0.90
CA PRO A 21 -13.31 -14.55 -0.19
C PRO A 21 -13.02 -15.33 -1.47
N LEU A 22 -13.96 -15.30 -2.41
CA LEU A 22 -13.76 -15.82 -3.75
C LEU A 22 -13.65 -14.65 -4.72
N ILE A 23 -12.51 -14.52 -5.39
CA ILE A 23 -12.29 -13.50 -6.40
C ILE A 23 -12.70 -14.02 -7.76
N ASN A 24 -13.62 -13.30 -8.39
CA ASN A 24 -14.12 -13.60 -9.72
C ASN A 24 -13.18 -13.01 -10.78
N ILE A 25 -12.27 -13.83 -11.30
CA ILE A 25 -11.33 -13.44 -12.35
C ILE A 25 -12.01 -13.64 -13.70
N LYS A 26 -12.51 -12.55 -14.28
CA LYS A 26 -13.07 -12.57 -15.62
C LYS A 26 -11.94 -12.83 -16.63
N MET A 27 -11.96 -14.00 -17.25
CA MET A 27 -10.97 -14.36 -18.26
C MET A 27 -11.19 -13.63 -19.59
N GLN A 28 -12.40 -13.13 -19.84
CA GLN A 28 -12.76 -12.40 -21.05
C GLN A 28 -12.48 -10.91 -20.89
N MET A 29 -12.03 -10.26 -21.96
CA MET A 29 -11.82 -8.81 -22.03
C MET A 29 -13.15 -8.05 -22.19
N ARG A 30 -14.07 -8.28 -21.23
CA ARG A 30 -15.43 -7.72 -21.26
C ARG A 30 -15.45 -6.20 -21.16
N ASP A 31 -14.54 -5.62 -20.39
CA ASP A 31 -14.49 -4.17 -20.19
C ASP A 31 -14.00 -3.44 -21.45
N LEU A 32 -13.51 -4.18 -22.46
CA LEU A 32 -13.20 -3.72 -23.82
C LEU A 32 -14.30 -4.08 -24.84
N ASN A 33 -15.48 -4.54 -24.39
CA ASN A 33 -16.55 -5.09 -25.22
C ASN A 33 -16.14 -6.30 -26.09
N MET A 34 -15.07 -7.02 -25.72
CA MET A 34 -14.56 -8.20 -26.43
C MET A 34 -14.85 -9.48 -25.65
N ALA A 35 -16.12 -9.83 -25.48
CA ALA A 35 -16.55 -10.96 -24.65
C ALA A 35 -16.05 -12.34 -25.13
N HIS A 36 -15.59 -12.45 -26.38
CA HIS A 36 -15.03 -13.69 -26.93
C HIS A 36 -13.50 -13.76 -26.89
N ALA A 37 -12.83 -12.64 -26.57
CA ALA A 37 -11.38 -12.60 -26.48
C ALA A 37 -10.95 -12.81 -25.03
N PHE A 38 -10.07 -13.78 -24.81
CA PHE A 38 -9.49 -14.04 -23.51
C PHE A 38 -8.34 -13.06 -23.26
N MET A 39 -8.16 -12.66 -22.00
CA MET A 39 -6.96 -11.96 -21.59
C MET A 39 -5.72 -12.84 -21.80
N PRO A 40 -4.53 -12.25 -21.94
CA PRO A 40 -3.29 -13.01 -22.03
C PRO A 40 -3.11 -13.98 -20.85
N ALA A 41 -2.47 -15.12 -21.13
CA ALA A 41 -2.31 -16.18 -20.14
C ALA A 41 -1.49 -15.73 -18.91
N ALA A 42 -0.46 -14.91 -19.10
CA ALA A 42 0.32 -14.37 -18.00
C ALA A 42 -0.45 -13.34 -17.17
N GLU A 43 -1.27 -12.48 -17.77
CA GLU A 43 -2.18 -11.58 -17.04
C GLU A 43 -3.17 -12.37 -16.16
N PHE A 44 -3.75 -13.44 -16.70
CA PHE A 44 -4.62 -14.33 -15.92
C PHE A 44 -3.85 -14.95 -14.73
N ALA A 45 -2.66 -15.47 -14.96
CA ALA A 45 -1.83 -16.05 -13.90
C ALA A 45 -1.48 -15.02 -12.83
N LEU A 46 -1.08 -13.81 -13.24
CA LEU A 46 -0.84 -12.68 -12.34
C LEU A 46 -2.06 -12.43 -11.45
N TYR A 47 -3.26 -12.34 -12.02
CA TYR A 47 -4.48 -12.08 -11.24
C TYR A 47 -4.83 -13.20 -10.27
N ALA A 48 -4.63 -14.45 -10.70
CA ALA A 48 -4.84 -15.62 -9.86
C ALA A 48 -3.86 -15.64 -8.68
N TYR A 49 -2.57 -15.44 -8.93
CA TYR A 49 -1.56 -15.50 -7.89
C TYR A 49 -1.62 -14.30 -6.94
N GLN A 50 -2.00 -13.11 -7.41
CA GLN A 50 -2.37 -12.00 -6.54
C GLN A 50 -3.50 -12.40 -5.59
N SER A 51 -4.58 -12.98 -6.10
CA SER A 51 -5.73 -13.38 -5.29
C SER A 51 -5.33 -14.43 -4.23
N LEU A 52 -4.57 -15.45 -4.63
CA LEU A 52 -4.08 -16.51 -3.74
C LEU A 52 -3.13 -15.97 -2.65
N ALA A 53 -2.17 -15.10 -3.02
CA ALA A 53 -1.22 -14.48 -2.10
C ALA A 53 -1.91 -13.61 -1.04
N HIS A 54 -3.09 -13.10 -1.36
CA HIS A 54 -3.96 -12.35 -0.46
C HIS A 54 -5.04 -13.26 0.18
N GLY A 55 -4.82 -14.56 0.26
CA GLY A 55 -5.70 -15.49 0.99
C GLY A 55 -7.12 -15.63 0.42
N ALA A 56 -7.31 -15.34 -0.87
CA ALA A 56 -8.59 -15.51 -1.55
C ALA A 56 -8.60 -16.74 -2.46
N GLY A 57 -9.75 -17.41 -2.53
CA GLY A 57 -9.99 -18.45 -3.51
C GLY A 57 -10.37 -17.87 -4.88
N LEU A 58 -10.40 -18.73 -5.89
CA LEU A 58 -10.58 -18.32 -7.28
C LEU A 58 -11.95 -18.73 -7.83
N LYS A 59 -12.58 -17.84 -8.60
CA LYS A 59 -13.71 -18.14 -9.48
C LYS A 59 -13.35 -17.67 -10.89
N THR A 60 -13.27 -18.59 -11.83
CA THR A 60 -12.80 -18.34 -13.20
C THR A 60 -13.88 -18.73 -14.21
N PRO A 61 -14.84 -17.84 -14.52
CA PRO A 61 -15.90 -18.15 -15.48
C PRO A 61 -15.33 -18.26 -16.89
N THR A 62 -15.44 -19.46 -17.47
CA THR A 62 -15.07 -19.75 -18.86
C THR A 62 -16.25 -19.60 -19.83
N PHE A 63 -17.48 -19.39 -19.32
CA PHE A 63 -18.72 -19.24 -20.11
C PHE A 63 -18.92 -20.32 -21.19
N GLY A 64 -18.49 -21.54 -20.86
CA GLY A 64 -18.54 -22.72 -21.71
C GLY A 64 -17.72 -23.85 -21.07
N LEU A 65 -17.92 -25.08 -21.53
CA LEU A 65 -17.06 -26.18 -21.07
C LEU A 65 -15.61 -25.90 -21.51
N PRO A 66 -14.58 -26.15 -20.67
CA PRO A 66 -13.18 -25.92 -21.04
C PRO A 66 -12.77 -26.55 -22.39
N LYS A 67 -13.30 -27.73 -22.70
CA LYS A 67 -13.08 -28.43 -23.98
C LYS A 67 -13.72 -27.76 -25.22
N ASN A 68 -14.68 -26.87 -25.00
CA ASN A 68 -15.42 -26.17 -26.06
C ASN A 68 -15.05 -24.67 -26.13
N GLN A 69 -13.94 -24.29 -25.51
CA GLN A 69 -13.46 -22.91 -25.58
C GLN A 69 -12.96 -22.59 -26.98
N LEU A 70 -13.47 -21.49 -27.56
CA LEU A 70 -13.05 -21.02 -28.88
C LEU A 70 -11.56 -20.65 -28.89
N ASP A 71 -11.08 -20.07 -27.79
CA ASP A 71 -9.66 -19.82 -27.56
C ASP A 71 -9.14 -20.69 -26.41
N PRO A 72 -8.45 -21.82 -26.71
CA PRO A 72 -7.96 -22.72 -25.69
C PRO A 72 -6.64 -22.28 -25.07
N ARG A 73 -5.97 -21.21 -25.56
CA ARG A 73 -4.58 -20.86 -25.19
C ARG A 73 -4.39 -20.59 -23.70
N THR A 74 -5.43 -20.12 -23.02
CA THR A 74 -5.39 -19.82 -21.57
C THR A 74 -5.70 -21.05 -20.70
N MET A 75 -6.25 -22.13 -21.27
CA MET A 75 -6.68 -23.32 -20.51
C MET A 75 -5.52 -24.07 -19.83
N PRO A 76 -4.33 -24.23 -20.44
CA PRO A 76 -3.18 -24.83 -19.76
C PRO A 76 -2.77 -24.03 -18.51
N THR A 77 -2.71 -22.70 -18.62
CA THR A 77 -2.37 -21.84 -17.48
C THR A 77 -3.42 -21.89 -16.38
N LEU A 78 -4.70 -21.92 -16.75
CA LEU A 78 -5.79 -22.15 -15.79
C LEU A 78 -5.62 -23.50 -15.06
N THR A 79 -5.30 -24.56 -15.79
CA THR A 79 -5.04 -25.89 -15.21
C THR A 79 -3.86 -25.86 -14.25
N GLU A 80 -2.78 -25.19 -14.60
CA GLU A 80 -1.59 -25.11 -13.74
C GLU A 80 -1.86 -24.31 -12.46
N VAL A 81 -2.57 -23.19 -12.54
CA VAL A 81 -2.97 -22.40 -11.36
C VAL A 81 -3.75 -23.26 -10.35
N PHE A 82 -4.76 -24.00 -10.80
CA PHE A 82 -5.54 -24.86 -9.91
C PHE A 82 -4.75 -26.10 -9.44
N SER A 83 -3.84 -26.62 -10.26
CA SER A 83 -2.94 -27.70 -9.87
C SER A 83 -1.98 -27.26 -8.76
N PHE A 84 -1.40 -26.07 -8.89
CA PHE A 84 -0.56 -25.46 -7.87
C PHE A 84 -1.36 -25.18 -6.59
N MET A 85 -2.55 -24.60 -6.71
CA MET A 85 -3.47 -24.38 -5.57
C MET A 85 -3.75 -25.68 -4.82
N ARG A 86 -3.98 -26.79 -5.54
CA ARG A 86 -4.17 -28.11 -4.93
C ARG A 86 -2.91 -28.62 -4.22
N ARG A 87 -1.72 -28.48 -4.83
CA ARG A 87 -0.44 -28.89 -4.21
C ARG A 87 -0.17 -28.10 -2.92
N GLN A 88 -0.52 -26.82 -2.89
CA GLN A 88 -0.29 -25.91 -1.77
C GLN A 88 -1.51 -25.73 -0.86
N GLN A 89 -2.50 -26.62 -0.94
CA GLN A 89 -3.77 -26.49 -0.21
C GLN A 89 -3.55 -26.29 1.30
N THR A 90 -2.65 -27.06 1.92
CA THR A 90 -2.39 -26.96 3.37
C THR A 90 -1.88 -25.57 3.76
N VAL A 91 -1.00 -24.98 2.94
CA VAL A 91 -0.48 -23.63 3.16
C VAL A 91 -1.61 -22.63 2.98
N LEU A 92 -2.27 -22.64 1.82
CA LEU A 92 -3.30 -21.68 1.43
C LEU A 92 -4.53 -21.68 2.37
N ASP A 93 -5.00 -22.85 2.80
CA ASP A 93 -6.18 -22.99 3.67
C ASP A 93 -5.92 -22.51 5.11
N SER A 94 -4.66 -22.42 5.53
CA SER A 94 -4.26 -22.04 6.89
C SER A 94 -3.65 -20.65 7.00
N MET A 95 -3.66 -19.87 5.91
CA MET A 95 -3.05 -18.54 5.87
C MET A 95 -3.74 -17.55 6.80
N GLU A 96 -2.95 -16.92 7.67
CA GLU A 96 -3.30 -15.69 8.37
C GLU A 96 -2.25 -14.61 8.04
N LEU A 97 -2.65 -13.59 7.28
CA LEU A 97 -1.73 -12.55 6.83
C LEU A 97 -1.10 -11.80 8.00
N ILE A 98 0.19 -11.56 7.87
CA ILE A 98 0.98 -10.76 8.79
C ILE A 98 1.03 -9.35 8.23
N ALA A 99 0.57 -8.39 9.02
CA ALA A 99 0.52 -6.98 8.65
C ALA A 99 0.99 -6.11 9.82
N GLN A 100 1.91 -5.19 9.54
CA GLN A 100 2.39 -4.17 10.48
C GLN A 100 1.62 -2.84 10.31
N VAL A 101 1.09 -2.59 9.12
CA VAL A 101 0.38 -1.36 8.77
C VAL A 101 -1.09 -1.64 8.45
N ALA A 102 -1.99 -0.74 8.86
CA ALA A 102 -3.37 -0.74 8.38
C ALA A 102 -3.57 0.40 7.39
N LEU A 103 -4.00 0.08 6.16
CA LEU A 103 -4.52 1.07 5.21
C LEU A 103 -6.05 1.12 5.30
N VAL A 104 -6.60 2.28 5.65
CA VAL A 104 -8.04 2.46 5.84
C VAL A 104 -8.72 2.76 4.51
N TRP A 105 -9.67 1.92 4.11
CA TRP A 105 -10.59 2.20 3.01
C TRP A 105 -11.63 3.23 3.44
N PRO A 106 -11.79 4.35 2.72
CA PRO A 106 -12.67 5.46 3.13
C PRO A 106 -14.13 5.20 2.72
N GLY A 107 -14.74 4.12 3.21
CA GLY A 107 -16.09 3.69 2.85
C GLY A 107 -17.16 4.73 3.18
N LEU A 108 -17.12 5.30 4.38
CA LEU A 108 -18.07 6.30 4.86
C LEU A 108 -17.99 7.61 4.07
N ALA A 109 -16.77 8.04 3.71
CA ALA A 109 -16.57 9.22 2.88
C ALA A 109 -17.09 8.98 1.45
N LEU A 110 -16.81 7.82 0.86
CA LEU A 110 -17.28 7.46 -0.47
C LEU A 110 -18.81 7.39 -0.56
N LEU A 111 -19.48 6.85 0.46
CA LEU A 111 -20.95 6.82 0.53
C LEU A 111 -21.55 8.24 0.52
N LYS A 112 -20.87 9.22 1.11
CA LYS A 112 -21.30 10.64 1.06
C LYS A 112 -21.08 11.26 -0.31
N THR A 113 -20.10 10.79 -1.07
CA THR A 113 -19.83 11.28 -2.43
C THR A 113 -20.58 10.52 -3.52
N GLU A 114 -21.37 9.48 -3.19
CA GLU A 114 -22.19 8.70 -4.14
C GLU A 114 -23.33 9.49 -4.82
N GLY A 115 -23.49 10.77 -4.50
CA GLY A 115 -24.31 11.74 -5.26
C GLY A 115 -23.56 13.01 -5.69
N ALA A 116 -22.25 13.10 -5.46
CA ALA A 116 -21.40 14.22 -5.83
C ALA A 116 -20.83 14.06 -7.26
N THR A 117 -19.96 14.99 -7.69
CA THR A 117 -19.30 14.88 -9.00
C THR A 117 -18.43 13.62 -9.07
N PRO A 118 -18.39 12.90 -10.22
CA PRO A 118 -17.59 11.69 -10.39
C PRO A 118 -16.11 11.87 -10.01
N LYS A 119 -15.58 13.08 -10.22
CA LYS A 119 -14.20 13.46 -9.95
C LYS A 119 -13.82 13.38 -8.47
N ALA A 120 -14.71 13.73 -7.54
CA ALA A 120 -14.43 13.67 -6.10
C ALA A 120 -14.32 12.21 -5.61
N THR A 121 -15.26 11.36 -6.03
CA THR A 121 -15.25 9.93 -5.74
C THR A 121 -14.04 9.24 -6.37
N GLU A 122 -13.69 9.60 -7.61
CA GLU A 122 -12.51 9.07 -8.30
C GLU A 122 -11.21 9.52 -7.64
N GLY A 123 -11.10 10.78 -7.21
CA GLY A 123 -9.94 11.30 -6.49
C GLY A 123 -9.68 10.57 -5.18
N LEU A 124 -10.71 10.37 -4.36
CA LEU A 124 -10.57 9.65 -3.07
C LEU A 124 -10.22 8.16 -3.26
N ARG A 125 -10.79 7.51 -4.28
CA ARG A 125 -10.38 6.15 -4.66
C ARG A 125 -8.94 6.12 -5.19
N GLY A 126 -8.56 7.10 -6.00
CA GLY A 126 -7.21 7.26 -6.52
C GLY A 126 -6.19 7.40 -5.39
N GLU A 127 -6.50 8.20 -4.37
CA GLU A 127 -5.66 8.36 -3.19
C GLU A 127 -5.39 7.02 -2.50
N PHE A 128 -6.44 6.26 -2.17
CA PHE A 128 -6.28 4.93 -1.59
C PHE A 128 -5.46 3.99 -2.49
N VAL A 129 -5.75 3.97 -3.79
CA VAL A 129 -5.12 3.04 -4.74
C VAL A 129 -3.65 3.37 -4.94
N GLY A 130 -3.26 4.64 -4.90
CA GLY A 130 -1.86 5.07 -4.97
C GLY A 130 -1.06 4.69 -3.74
N LEU A 131 -1.62 4.93 -2.55
CA LEU A 131 -0.98 4.47 -1.31
C LEU A 131 -0.86 2.95 -1.29
N TYR A 132 -1.89 2.22 -1.74
CA TYR A 132 -1.81 0.76 -1.90
C TYR A 132 -0.66 0.34 -2.82
N HIS A 133 -0.46 1.04 -3.94
CA HIS A 133 0.65 0.75 -4.86
C HIS A 133 2.00 0.97 -4.19
N ALA A 134 2.19 2.13 -3.55
CA ALA A 134 3.45 2.45 -2.88
C ALA A 134 3.78 1.44 -1.77
N LEU A 135 2.79 1.07 -0.94
CA LEU A 135 2.98 0.04 0.09
C LEU A 135 3.35 -1.33 -0.52
N THR A 136 2.71 -1.70 -1.63
CA THR A 136 3.00 -2.97 -2.32
C THR A 136 4.40 -2.96 -2.94
N SER A 137 4.79 -1.87 -3.62
CA SER A 137 6.08 -1.75 -4.29
C SER A 137 7.25 -1.54 -3.33
N GLY A 138 7.01 -0.97 -2.15
CA GLY A 138 7.97 -0.84 -1.06
C GLY A 138 7.99 -2.05 -0.12
N HIS A 139 7.29 -3.14 -0.48
CA HIS A 139 7.23 -4.41 0.27
C HIS A 139 6.79 -4.25 1.73
N VAL A 140 5.97 -3.23 2.03
CA VAL A 140 5.41 -3.03 3.35
C VAL A 140 4.37 -4.10 3.62
N LEU A 141 4.42 -4.74 4.79
CA LEU A 141 3.40 -5.70 5.20
C LEU A 141 2.17 -4.97 5.75
N PHE A 142 1.07 -4.93 5.00
CA PHE A 142 -0.14 -4.20 5.39
C PHE A 142 -1.44 -5.01 5.24
N ASP A 143 -2.47 -4.59 5.98
CA ASP A 143 -3.86 -5.06 5.88
C ASP A 143 -4.75 -3.89 5.49
N VAL A 144 -5.83 -4.18 4.77
CA VAL A 144 -6.87 -3.17 4.50
C VAL A 144 -7.97 -3.32 5.54
N ILE A 145 -8.40 -2.22 6.13
CA ILE A 145 -9.56 -2.19 7.02
C ILE A 145 -10.57 -1.15 6.53
N TYR A 146 -11.84 -1.37 6.80
CA TYR A 146 -12.85 -0.33 6.59
C TYR A 146 -12.81 0.69 7.72
N ASP A 147 -13.15 1.93 7.41
CA ASP A 147 -13.27 3.02 8.38
C ASP A 147 -14.27 2.72 9.51
N GLU A 148 -15.34 1.97 9.26
CA GLU A 148 -16.25 1.52 10.34
C GLU A 148 -15.62 0.53 11.33
N GLN A 149 -14.44 -0.01 11.02
CA GLN A 149 -13.72 -0.97 11.88
C GLN A 149 -12.70 -0.32 12.81
N ILE A 150 -12.57 1.02 12.76
CA ILE A 150 -11.65 1.79 13.59
C ILE A 150 -12.08 1.68 15.06
N THR A 151 -11.31 0.89 15.82
CA THR A 151 -11.49 0.71 17.27
C THR A 151 -10.11 0.50 17.91
N THR A 152 -9.92 0.95 19.16
CA THR A 152 -8.62 0.80 19.85
C THR A 152 -8.12 -0.64 19.84
N ARG A 153 -9.02 -1.60 20.09
CA ARG A 153 -8.70 -3.05 20.06
C ARG A 153 -8.21 -3.51 18.68
N ARG A 154 -8.78 -2.99 17.59
CA ARG A 154 -8.35 -3.37 16.24
C ARG A 154 -7.04 -2.71 15.87
N LEU A 155 -6.89 -1.42 16.17
CA LEU A 155 -5.69 -0.65 15.82
C LEU A 155 -4.43 -1.14 16.55
N ARG A 156 -4.55 -1.64 17.78
CA ARG A 156 -3.43 -2.22 18.56
C ARG A 156 -2.67 -3.38 17.89
N ARG A 157 -3.21 -3.94 16.80
CA ARG A 157 -2.53 -4.97 16.00
C ARG A 157 -1.48 -4.41 15.04
N TYR A 158 -1.48 -3.10 14.82
CA TYR A 158 -0.68 -2.43 13.82
C TYR A 158 0.24 -1.41 14.48
N GLU A 159 1.44 -1.26 13.93
CA GLU A 159 2.40 -0.24 14.31
C GLU A 159 2.03 1.14 13.74
N SER A 160 1.38 1.15 12.58
CA SER A 160 0.94 2.36 11.89
C SER A 160 -0.44 2.18 11.25
N VAL A 161 -1.23 3.26 11.22
CA VAL A 161 -2.55 3.33 10.57
C VAL A 161 -2.55 4.50 9.59
N VAL A 162 -2.87 4.23 8.33
CA VAL A 162 -2.88 5.22 7.25
C VAL A 162 -4.32 5.52 6.84
N LEU A 163 -4.70 6.79 6.89
CA LEU A 163 -5.99 7.31 6.48
C LEU A 163 -5.80 8.29 5.32
N VAL A 164 -6.70 8.21 4.34
CA VAL A 164 -6.77 9.15 3.21
C VAL A 164 -7.75 10.31 3.45
N THR A 165 -8.52 10.21 4.53
CA THR A 165 -9.50 11.22 4.94
C THR A 165 -10.03 10.90 6.35
N LEU A 166 -10.56 11.91 7.02
CA LEU A 166 -11.34 11.76 8.26
C LEU A 166 -12.84 11.93 8.01
N GLN A 167 -13.24 12.23 6.77
CA GLN A 167 -14.64 12.46 6.44
C GLN A 167 -15.48 11.21 6.73
N GLY A 168 -16.59 11.39 7.43
CA GLY A 168 -17.49 10.28 7.75
C GLY A 168 -17.18 9.58 9.07
N LEU A 169 -15.98 9.73 9.63
CA LEU A 169 -15.67 9.16 10.94
C LEU A 169 -16.54 9.76 12.04
N ASP A 170 -17.01 8.91 12.94
CA ASP A 170 -17.75 9.34 14.13
C ASP A 170 -16.79 9.71 15.28
N PRO A 171 -17.30 10.35 16.35
CA PRO A 171 -16.48 10.68 17.52
C PRO A 171 -15.85 9.45 18.22
N ALA A 172 -16.43 8.26 18.08
CA ALA A 172 -15.86 7.06 18.69
C ALA A 172 -14.59 6.60 17.95
N ALA A 173 -14.60 6.66 16.62
CA ALA A 173 -13.43 6.38 15.77
C ALA A 173 -12.30 7.39 16.03
N LEU A 174 -12.61 8.69 16.14
CA LEU A 174 -11.63 9.73 16.45
C LEU A 174 -10.99 9.52 17.84
N ARG A 175 -11.79 9.19 18.86
CA ARG A 175 -11.26 8.81 20.19
C ARG A 175 -10.41 7.54 20.14
N ALA A 176 -10.77 6.56 19.31
CA ALA A 176 -9.98 5.35 19.14
C ALA A 176 -8.61 5.65 18.51
N LEU A 177 -8.55 6.49 17.48
CA LEU A 177 -7.29 6.97 16.88
C LEU A 177 -6.44 7.72 17.91
N ARG A 178 -7.06 8.62 18.69
CA ARG A 178 -6.38 9.34 19.78
C ARG A 178 -5.76 8.39 20.81
N SER A 179 -6.55 7.42 21.28
CA SER A 179 -6.10 6.44 22.27
C SER A 179 -4.98 5.57 21.71
N TYR A 180 -5.12 5.12 20.46
CA TYR A 180 -4.11 4.34 19.77
C TYR A 180 -2.78 5.09 19.66
N ALA A 181 -2.81 6.35 19.21
CA ALA A 181 -1.62 7.19 19.13
C ALA A 181 -0.97 7.39 20.51
N LYS A 182 -1.76 7.72 21.54
CA LYS A 182 -1.27 7.87 22.92
C LYS A 182 -0.57 6.62 23.46
N ASP A 183 -1.05 5.44 23.07
CA ASP A 183 -0.51 4.15 23.50
C ASP A 183 0.77 3.73 22.72
N GLY A 184 1.29 4.57 21.82
CA GLY A 184 2.50 4.29 21.04
C GLY A 184 2.26 4.08 19.54
N GLY A 185 1.01 4.11 19.09
CA GLY A 185 0.66 3.96 17.68
C GLY A 185 1.03 5.18 16.82
N ARG A 186 1.15 4.95 15.52
CA ARG A 186 1.37 6.03 14.53
C ARG A 186 0.15 6.20 13.66
N VAL A 187 -0.42 7.39 13.64
CA VAL A 187 -1.55 7.71 12.77
C VAL A 187 -1.06 8.62 11.65
N LEU A 188 -1.10 8.13 10.42
CA LEU A 188 -0.77 8.87 9.21
C LEU A 188 -2.07 9.35 8.57
N LEU A 189 -2.21 10.66 8.38
CA LEU A 189 -3.30 11.26 7.61
C LEU A 189 -2.74 11.89 6.33
N ILE A 190 -3.08 11.29 5.20
CA ILE A 190 -2.78 11.83 3.87
C ILE A 190 -4.04 12.54 3.37
N ASP A 191 -4.08 13.85 3.54
CA ASP A 191 -5.26 14.67 3.33
C ASP A 191 -5.23 15.35 1.96
N GLY A 192 -5.50 14.54 0.92
CA GLY A 192 -5.44 14.96 -0.48
C GLY A 192 -6.76 15.36 -1.12
N SER A 193 -7.87 15.23 -0.41
CA SER A 193 -9.21 15.39 -1.01
C SER A 193 -9.69 16.84 -0.90
N ALA A 194 -9.42 17.62 -1.95
CA ALA A 194 -10.07 18.90 -2.19
C ALA A 194 -11.19 18.76 -3.24
N ASP A 195 -12.21 19.61 -3.13
CA ASP A 195 -13.30 19.67 -4.10
C ASP A 195 -12.90 20.40 -5.40
N ALA A 196 -13.86 20.60 -6.30
CA ALA A 196 -13.63 21.24 -7.59
C ALA A 196 -13.16 22.71 -7.48
N ASP A 197 -13.47 23.38 -6.37
CA ASP A 197 -13.08 24.77 -6.09
C ASP A 197 -11.77 24.84 -5.30
N GLY A 198 -11.09 23.70 -5.09
CA GLY A 198 -9.87 23.60 -4.29
C GLY A 198 -10.11 23.66 -2.78
N ARG A 199 -11.36 23.53 -2.32
CA ARG A 199 -11.63 23.55 -0.87
C ARG A 199 -11.52 22.15 -0.29
N PHE A 200 -10.79 22.05 0.80
CA PHE A 200 -10.72 20.84 1.57
C PHE A 200 -11.88 20.74 2.56
N ALA A 201 -12.34 19.52 2.81
CA ALA A 201 -13.31 19.31 3.89
C ALA A 201 -12.72 19.76 5.24
N PRO A 202 -13.55 20.33 6.14
CA PRO A 202 -13.09 20.69 7.47
C PRO A 202 -12.63 19.44 8.24
N LEU A 203 -11.50 19.56 8.94
CA LEU A 203 -11.05 18.52 9.86
C LEU A 203 -11.95 18.54 11.11
N PRO A 204 -12.30 17.38 11.70
CA PRO A 204 -13.08 17.34 12.93
C PRO A 204 -12.36 18.08 14.08
N ASP A 205 -13.11 18.79 14.92
CA ASP A 205 -12.56 19.54 16.07
C ASP A 205 -11.75 18.64 17.01
N GLU A 206 -12.19 17.41 17.24
CA GLU A 206 -11.46 16.43 18.07
C GLU A 206 -10.08 16.09 17.48
N TRP A 207 -9.95 16.12 16.14
CA TRP A 207 -8.69 15.90 15.45
C TRP A 207 -7.77 17.11 15.53
N VAL A 208 -8.32 18.30 15.26
CA VAL A 208 -7.60 19.58 15.40
C VAL A 208 -7.06 19.74 16.82
N ALA A 209 -7.86 19.40 17.84
CA ALA A 209 -7.43 19.46 19.24
C ALA A 209 -6.24 18.55 19.58
N MET A 210 -5.97 17.50 18.79
CA MET A 210 -4.79 16.64 19.00
C MET A 210 -3.49 17.25 18.49
N MET A 211 -3.56 18.06 17.42
CA MET A 211 -2.39 18.70 16.81
C MET A 211 -2.22 20.15 17.28
N SER A 212 -3.27 20.74 17.85
CA SER A 212 -3.37 22.17 18.15
C SER A 212 -3.15 23.04 16.90
N GLY A 213 -3.09 24.37 17.07
CA GLY A 213 -2.86 25.30 15.96
C GLY A 213 -4.11 25.63 15.14
N GLU A 214 -3.89 26.21 13.96
CA GLU A 214 -4.91 26.74 13.07
C GLU A 214 -5.02 25.90 11.79
N TRP A 215 -6.23 25.44 11.47
CA TRP A 215 -6.47 24.53 10.36
C TRP A 215 -7.54 25.10 9.43
N SER A 216 -7.16 25.34 8.18
CA SER A 216 -8.05 25.93 7.18
C SER A 216 -8.61 24.89 6.22
N SER A 217 -9.77 25.17 5.66
CA SER A 217 -10.32 24.48 4.49
C SER A 217 -9.80 25.04 3.16
N GLU A 218 -9.02 26.11 3.20
CA GLU A 218 -8.45 26.73 2.00
C GLU A 218 -7.26 25.94 1.46
N SER A 219 -7.20 25.81 0.13
CA SER A 219 -5.99 25.39 -0.55
C SER A 219 -5.04 26.55 -0.79
N GLY A 220 -3.76 26.30 -0.60
CA GLY A 220 -2.70 26.97 -1.32
C GLY A 220 -2.30 26.21 -2.58
N ARG A 221 -1.34 26.78 -3.30
CA ARG A 221 -0.70 26.19 -4.46
C ARG A 221 0.81 26.28 -4.28
N GLY A 222 1.50 25.18 -4.57
CA GLY A 222 2.95 25.11 -4.66
C GLY A 222 3.30 24.05 -5.70
N ASP A 223 4.38 24.27 -6.42
CA ASP A 223 4.83 23.36 -7.48
C ASP A 223 5.80 22.31 -6.95
N TYR A 224 6.41 22.56 -5.79
CA TYR A 224 7.35 21.65 -5.13
C TYR A 224 7.11 21.55 -3.62
N ALA A 225 7.50 20.44 -3.02
CA ALA A 225 7.72 20.29 -1.60
C ALA A 225 9.23 20.40 -1.33
N LEU A 226 9.57 21.23 -0.35
CA LEU A 226 10.93 21.56 0.04
C LEU A 226 11.17 21.09 1.47
N PRO A 227 12.33 20.46 1.77
CA PRO A 227 12.67 20.09 3.14
C PRO A 227 12.75 21.34 4.04
N ALA A 228 12.36 21.17 5.30
CA ALA A 228 12.51 22.21 6.30
C ALA A 228 14.00 22.56 6.49
N ASP A 229 14.32 23.85 6.56
CA ASP A 229 15.66 24.33 6.89
C ASP A 229 15.86 24.26 8.40
N GLU A 230 16.13 23.05 8.89
CA GLU A 230 16.27 22.74 10.31
C GLU A 230 17.64 22.11 10.61
N PRO A 231 18.16 22.22 11.85
CA PRO A 231 19.41 21.57 12.24
C PRO A 231 19.38 20.06 12.00
N SER A 232 20.55 19.48 11.69
CA SER A 232 20.71 18.04 11.47
C SER A 232 20.06 17.21 12.59
N GLY A 233 19.14 16.31 12.22
CA GLY A 233 18.36 15.45 13.13
C GLY A 233 16.92 15.92 13.43
N ALA A 234 16.54 17.13 13.00
CA ALA A 234 15.18 17.66 13.14
C ALA A 234 14.20 17.17 12.05
N ILE A 235 14.70 16.67 10.93
CA ILE A 235 13.93 15.96 9.90
C ILE A 235 14.53 14.56 9.66
N PRO A 236 13.76 13.58 9.19
CA PRO A 236 14.30 12.28 8.82
C PRO A 236 15.42 12.43 7.79
N THR A 237 16.56 11.75 7.99
CA THR A 237 17.74 11.87 7.10
C THR A 237 17.39 11.61 5.63
N ALA A 238 16.50 10.65 5.37
CA ALA A 238 16.02 10.34 4.03
C ALA A 238 15.35 11.53 3.31
N LEU A 239 14.76 12.49 4.04
CA LEU A 239 14.17 13.70 3.46
C LEU A 239 15.18 14.84 3.35
N ASN A 240 16.18 14.89 4.24
CA ASN A 240 17.20 15.95 4.23
C ASN A 240 18.08 15.91 2.98
N ASP A 241 18.30 14.71 2.43
CA ASP A 241 19.10 14.51 1.22
C ASP A 241 18.25 14.62 -0.06
N MET A 242 16.94 14.86 0.04
CA MET A 242 16.07 15.04 -1.11
C MET A 242 16.08 16.47 -1.65
N GLY A 243 16.08 16.59 -2.97
CA GLY A 243 15.79 17.84 -3.66
C GLY A 243 14.30 18.20 -3.65
N PRO A 244 13.90 19.25 -4.38
CA PRO A 244 12.49 19.63 -4.52
C PRO A 244 11.64 18.48 -5.07
N ILE A 245 10.62 18.06 -4.32
CA ILE A 245 9.69 17.00 -4.74
C ILE A 245 8.53 17.66 -5.48
N PRO A 246 8.20 17.30 -6.73
CA PRO A 246 7.08 17.91 -7.43
C PRO A 246 5.77 17.75 -6.64
N LEU A 247 4.91 18.77 -6.67
CA LEU A 247 3.56 18.70 -6.11
C LEU A 247 2.53 18.75 -7.23
N MET A 248 1.51 17.91 -7.11
CA MET A 248 0.41 17.85 -8.07
C MET A 248 -0.90 18.08 -7.34
N GLY A 249 -1.53 19.22 -7.60
CA GLY A 249 -2.82 19.57 -7.03
C GLY A 249 -2.75 20.49 -5.81
N PRO A 250 -3.88 20.68 -5.13
CA PRO A 250 -3.98 21.64 -4.03
C PRO A 250 -3.26 21.14 -2.77
N VAL A 251 -2.76 22.11 -1.98
CA VAL A 251 -2.14 21.85 -0.67
C VAL A 251 -2.97 22.55 0.41
N ARG A 252 -3.33 21.86 1.50
CA ARG A 252 -4.06 22.49 2.61
C ARG A 252 -3.17 23.49 3.36
N ARG A 253 -3.69 24.71 3.56
CA ARG A 253 -3.06 25.69 4.46
C ARG A 253 -3.38 25.35 5.91
N HIS A 254 -2.34 25.25 6.74
CA HIS A 254 -2.48 25.05 8.18
C HIS A 254 -1.24 25.58 8.91
N LEU A 255 -1.41 25.95 10.17
CA LEU A 255 -0.33 26.29 11.08
C LEU A 255 -0.43 25.33 12.27
N PRO A 256 0.42 24.30 12.33
CA PRO A 256 0.30 23.29 13.38
C PRO A 256 0.67 23.88 14.76
N GLY A 257 0.36 23.15 15.83
CA GLY A 257 0.71 23.56 17.19
C GLY A 257 2.23 23.64 17.44
N PRO A 258 2.66 24.26 18.54
CA PRO A 258 4.07 24.45 18.85
C PRO A 258 4.86 23.15 19.10
N ASP A 259 4.17 22.06 19.44
CA ASP A 259 4.79 20.74 19.63
C ASP A 259 4.99 19.98 18.31
N SER A 260 4.39 20.45 17.21
CA SER A 260 4.52 19.84 15.90
C SER A 260 5.81 20.25 15.23
N ARG A 261 6.45 19.30 14.55
CA ARG A 261 7.64 19.53 13.71
C ARG A 261 7.25 19.49 12.25
N ALA A 262 7.61 20.51 11.51
CA ALA A 262 7.48 20.52 10.06
C ALA A 262 8.61 19.71 9.41
N TRP A 263 8.27 18.92 8.39
CA TRP A 263 9.24 18.19 7.58
C TRP A 263 9.40 18.80 6.20
N LEU A 264 8.28 19.18 5.59
CA LEU A 264 8.24 19.73 4.24
C LEU A 264 7.37 20.98 4.22
N TYR A 265 7.74 21.92 3.37
CA TYR A 265 6.97 23.12 3.04
C TYR A 265 6.65 23.11 1.54
N PRO A 266 5.43 23.50 1.11
CA PRO A 266 5.19 23.73 -0.30
C PRO A 266 5.99 24.96 -0.74
N SER A 267 6.43 25.01 -2.00
CA SER A 267 7.03 26.20 -2.58
C SER A 267 5.98 27.29 -2.71
N GLU A 268 6.39 28.55 -2.62
CA GLU A 268 5.56 29.66 -3.09
C GLU A 268 5.29 29.48 -4.59
N SER A 269 4.06 29.78 -5.01
CA SER A 269 3.67 29.75 -6.42
C SER A 269 3.89 31.14 -7.00
N GLU A 270 4.92 31.29 -7.83
CA GLU A 270 5.08 32.50 -8.66
C GLU A 270 4.23 32.39 -9.93
N GLU A 271 3.82 33.54 -10.48
CA GLU A 271 3.25 33.60 -11.82
C GLU A 271 4.28 33.08 -12.83
N ARG A 272 3.82 32.40 -13.89
CA ARG A 272 4.69 31.75 -14.90
C ARG A 272 5.91 32.60 -15.26
N VAL A 273 7.05 32.21 -14.71
CA VAL A 273 8.34 32.85 -14.94
C VAL A 273 8.92 32.32 -16.25
N ILE A 274 9.55 33.17 -17.06
CA ILE A 274 10.30 32.71 -18.24
C ILE A 274 11.50 31.87 -17.78
N PRO A 275 11.94 30.84 -18.54
CA PRO A 275 12.96 29.89 -18.09
C PRO A 275 14.24 30.52 -17.53
N GLU A 276 14.62 31.69 -18.05
CA GLU A 276 15.82 32.44 -17.69
C GLU A 276 15.74 33.12 -16.31
N ASP A 277 14.54 33.35 -15.80
CA ASP A 277 14.27 34.03 -14.52
C ASP A 277 13.89 33.02 -13.41
N ILE A 278 13.94 31.71 -13.68
CA ILE A 278 13.61 30.67 -12.69
C ILE A 278 14.68 30.66 -11.59
N GLY A 279 14.34 31.28 -10.46
CA GLY A 279 15.11 31.20 -9.22
C GLY A 279 14.94 29.87 -8.49
N ALA A 280 15.67 29.71 -7.38
CA ALA A 280 15.47 28.58 -6.48
C ALA A 280 14.06 28.66 -5.84
N PRO A 281 13.33 27.54 -5.71
CA PRO A 281 12.02 27.55 -5.11
C PRO A 281 12.12 27.99 -3.64
N VAL A 282 11.26 28.92 -3.23
CA VAL A 282 11.20 29.46 -1.87
C VAL A 282 10.10 28.74 -1.09
N PRO A 283 10.33 28.29 0.15
CA PRO A 283 9.29 27.66 0.96
C PRO A 283 8.23 28.66 1.40
N ALA A 284 6.97 28.25 1.32
CA ALA A 284 5.84 29.00 1.86
C ALA A 284 5.87 29.03 3.40
N THR A 285 5.05 29.90 3.99
CA THR A 285 4.97 30.12 5.44
C THR A 285 4.19 29.08 6.24
N TYR A 286 3.61 28.08 5.56
CA TYR A 286 2.84 27.00 6.18
C TYR A 286 3.41 25.64 5.74
N PRO A 287 3.49 24.65 6.64
CA PRO A 287 4.03 23.35 6.27
C PRO A 287 3.10 22.55 5.36
N LEU A 288 3.69 21.63 4.62
CA LEU A 288 3.01 20.58 3.86
C LEU A 288 2.89 19.30 4.69
N ALA A 289 4.00 18.89 5.30
CA ALA A 289 4.10 17.64 6.04
C ALA A 289 4.58 17.92 7.47
N THR A 290 3.92 17.34 8.46
CA THR A 290 4.22 17.56 9.88
C THR A 290 4.16 16.26 10.67
N VAL A 291 4.90 16.23 11.78
CA VAL A 291 4.78 15.21 12.81
C VAL A 291 4.45 15.86 14.13
N THR A 292 3.41 15.36 14.81
CA THR A 292 2.97 15.85 16.12
C THR A 292 3.08 14.71 17.13
N PRO A 293 3.93 14.81 18.16
CA PRO A 293 4.00 13.81 19.22
C PRO A 293 2.68 13.78 20.00
N LEU A 294 2.22 12.58 20.36
CA LEU A 294 0.99 12.41 21.13
C LEU A 294 1.10 11.20 22.04
N GLY A 295 1.35 11.43 23.34
CA GLY A 295 1.62 10.36 24.30
C GLY A 295 2.91 9.63 23.95
N ALA A 296 2.88 8.30 23.88
CA ALA A 296 4.02 7.49 23.47
C ALA A 296 4.18 7.34 21.94
N GLY A 297 3.19 7.81 21.17
CA GLY A 297 3.18 7.73 19.71
C GLY A 297 3.08 9.12 19.07
N GLN A 298 2.49 9.18 17.88
CA GLN A 298 2.49 10.40 17.06
C GLN A 298 1.43 10.40 15.96
N ILE A 299 1.13 11.61 15.49
CA ILE A 299 0.35 11.88 14.29
C ILE A 299 1.29 12.40 13.21
N VAL A 300 1.29 11.80 12.04
CA VAL A 300 2.01 12.30 10.86
C VAL A 300 0.97 12.76 9.86
N TYR A 301 1.09 14.01 9.40
CA TYR A 301 0.10 14.65 8.53
C TYR A 301 0.75 15.11 7.23
N VAL A 302 0.07 14.93 6.11
CA VAL A 302 0.41 15.53 4.81
C VAL A 302 -0.83 16.19 4.24
N GLY A 303 -0.76 17.51 4.00
CA GLY A 303 -1.84 18.30 3.44
C GLY A 303 -1.94 18.26 1.92
N ALA A 304 -1.63 17.13 1.29
CA ALA A 304 -1.71 16.93 -0.16
C ALA A 304 -1.99 15.46 -0.52
N GLY A 305 -2.43 15.23 -1.75
CA GLY A 305 -2.80 13.89 -2.24
C GLY A 305 -1.60 13.06 -2.69
N LEU A 306 -0.87 12.49 -1.72
CA LEU A 306 0.32 11.68 -1.98
C LEU A 306 -0.01 10.44 -2.82
N GLY A 307 -1.10 9.74 -2.52
CA GLY A 307 -1.59 8.60 -3.30
C GLY A 307 -1.97 8.98 -4.72
N GLY A 308 -2.68 10.09 -4.92
CA GLY A 308 -2.98 10.62 -6.24
C GLY A 308 -1.71 10.90 -7.06
N MET A 309 -0.71 11.53 -6.44
CA MET A 309 0.59 11.82 -7.07
C MET A 309 1.34 10.53 -7.47
N ILE A 310 1.34 9.52 -6.61
CA ILE A 310 1.92 8.20 -6.90
C ILE A 310 1.28 7.59 -8.14
N LEU A 311 -0.06 7.60 -8.23
CA LEU A 311 -0.75 7.03 -9.39
C LEU A 311 -0.51 7.78 -10.69
N GLN A 312 -0.41 9.11 -10.61
CA GLN A 312 -0.32 9.94 -11.80
C GLN A 312 1.07 9.95 -12.42
N SER A 313 2.12 9.92 -11.61
CA SER A 313 3.50 10.17 -12.06
C SER A 313 4.47 9.01 -11.82
N GLY A 314 4.21 8.16 -10.83
CA GLY A 314 5.11 7.07 -10.45
C GLY A 314 6.50 7.51 -9.98
N LEU A 315 6.69 8.77 -9.55
CA LEU A 315 8.00 9.22 -9.04
C LEU A 315 8.35 8.50 -7.72
N PRO A 316 9.60 7.99 -7.58
CA PRO A 316 10.01 7.22 -6.41
C PRO A 316 10.02 8.04 -5.12
N ASP A 317 10.21 9.36 -5.21
CA ASP A 317 10.28 10.26 -4.04
C ASP A 317 9.00 10.22 -3.20
N TYR A 318 7.83 10.02 -3.83
CA TYR A 318 6.57 9.88 -3.10
C TYR A 318 6.48 8.59 -2.28
N ALA A 319 7.01 7.49 -2.82
CA ALA A 319 7.06 6.22 -2.10
C ALA A 319 8.05 6.32 -0.93
N LEU A 320 9.22 6.93 -1.16
CA LEU A 320 10.21 7.20 -0.10
C LEU A 320 9.62 8.08 1.02
N LEU A 321 8.84 9.11 0.66
CA LEU A 321 8.15 9.94 1.64
C LEU A 321 7.18 9.10 2.49
N LEU A 322 6.35 8.26 1.85
CA LEU A 322 5.42 7.38 2.56
C LEU A 322 6.15 6.40 3.49
N GLU A 323 7.21 5.73 3.03
CA GLU A 323 8.04 4.83 3.84
C GLU A 323 8.68 5.55 5.03
N THR A 324 9.20 6.75 4.79
CA THR A 324 9.76 7.58 5.86
C THR A 324 8.71 7.89 6.92
N MET A 325 7.50 8.28 6.52
CA MET A 325 6.39 8.54 7.44
C MET A 325 6.00 7.29 8.23
N LEU A 326 5.98 6.12 7.57
CA LEU A 326 5.59 4.84 8.19
C LEU A 326 6.58 4.37 9.22
N HIS A 327 7.87 4.59 9.00
CA HIS A 327 8.95 4.07 9.83
C HIS A 327 9.54 5.10 10.79
N TYR A 328 9.15 6.37 10.71
CA TYR A 328 9.64 7.42 11.61
C TYR A 328 9.43 7.03 13.08
N GLY A 329 10.51 7.05 13.86
CA GLY A 329 10.52 6.68 15.27
C GLY A 329 10.28 5.19 15.56
N ALA A 330 10.29 4.31 14.56
CA ALA A 330 10.27 2.86 14.82
C ALA A 330 11.55 2.43 15.54
N GLY A 331 11.41 1.74 16.67
CA GLY A 331 12.53 1.14 17.40
C GLY A 331 12.89 -0.28 16.92
N GLU A 332 11.99 -0.94 16.20
CA GLU A 332 12.17 -2.30 15.70
C GLU A 332 12.36 -2.33 14.19
N MET A 333 13.21 -3.26 13.73
CA MET A 333 13.40 -3.52 12.31
C MET A 333 12.13 -4.15 11.69
N PRO A 334 11.80 -3.85 10.43
CA PRO A 334 10.70 -4.50 9.72
C PRO A 334 10.78 -6.03 9.80
N ARG A 335 9.61 -6.70 9.86
CA ARG A 335 9.55 -8.17 9.92
C ARG A 335 10.12 -8.83 8.66
N LEU A 336 10.06 -8.12 7.54
CA LEU A 336 10.64 -8.52 6.27
C LEU A 336 11.42 -7.34 5.70
N MET A 337 12.64 -7.60 5.24
CA MET A 337 13.39 -6.70 4.38
C MET A 337 13.78 -7.45 3.11
N THR A 338 13.84 -6.76 1.98
CA THR A 338 14.15 -7.38 0.71
C THR A 338 14.77 -6.37 -0.27
N ASP A 339 15.46 -6.90 -1.27
CA ASP A 339 15.97 -6.17 -2.44
C ASP A 339 15.10 -6.42 -3.70
N ALA A 340 13.95 -7.06 -3.54
CA ALA A 340 13.02 -7.30 -4.65
C ALA A 340 12.69 -5.96 -5.34
N PRO A 341 12.60 -5.90 -6.68
CA PRO A 341 12.11 -4.71 -7.34
C PRO A 341 10.62 -4.50 -7.02
N GLY A 342 10.15 -3.25 -7.02
CA GLY A 342 8.74 -2.91 -6.74
C GLY A 342 7.72 -3.48 -7.73
N SER A 343 8.18 -4.11 -8.83
CA SER A 343 7.35 -4.91 -9.73
C SER A 343 6.96 -6.27 -9.15
N VAL A 344 7.60 -6.72 -8.06
CA VAL A 344 7.26 -7.94 -7.33
C VAL A 344 6.46 -7.56 -6.10
N GLY A 345 5.20 -7.99 -6.07
CA GLY A 345 4.35 -7.85 -4.89
C GLY A 345 4.67 -8.95 -3.89
N ILE A 346 4.81 -8.57 -2.62
CA ILE A 346 5.11 -9.52 -1.54
C ILE A 346 4.02 -9.48 -0.48
N THR A 347 3.55 -10.66 -0.09
CA THR A 347 2.73 -10.84 1.11
C THR A 347 3.35 -11.89 2.02
N MET A 348 3.11 -11.76 3.32
CA MET A 348 3.59 -12.71 4.33
C MET A 348 2.42 -13.19 5.17
N ALA A 349 2.37 -14.49 5.48
CA ALA A 349 1.32 -15.08 6.29
C ALA A 349 1.87 -16.15 7.23
N HIS A 350 1.27 -16.26 8.41
CA HIS A 350 1.35 -17.50 9.17
C HIS A 350 0.64 -18.60 8.39
N CYS A 351 1.20 -19.81 8.40
CA CYS A 351 0.56 -21.01 7.85
C CYS A 351 0.82 -22.19 8.79
N LYS A 352 0.16 -23.33 8.53
CA LYS A 352 0.33 -24.52 9.35
C LYS A 352 1.80 -24.97 9.38
N GLY A 353 2.44 -24.79 10.54
CA GLY A 353 3.82 -25.19 10.78
C GLY A 353 4.88 -24.17 10.39
N GLY A 354 4.52 -22.91 10.08
CA GLY A 354 5.51 -21.89 9.76
C GLY A 354 4.96 -20.57 9.22
N VAL A 355 5.75 -19.93 8.37
CA VAL A 355 5.42 -18.70 7.64
C VAL A 355 5.54 -18.97 6.14
N VAL A 356 4.65 -18.40 5.35
CA VAL A 356 4.76 -18.36 3.89
C VAL A 356 4.96 -16.92 3.44
N ILE A 357 5.92 -16.71 2.56
CA ILE A 357 6.12 -15.47 1.82
C ILE A 357 5.72 -15.73 0.37
N HIS A 358 4.77 -14.96 -0.13
CA HIS A 358 4.36 -15.01 -1.53
C HIS A 358 5.09 -13.94 -2.32
N LEU A 359 5.63 -14.31 -3.48
CA LEU A 359 6.24 -13.37 -4.43
C LEU A 359 5.45 -13.43 -5.72
N VAL A 360 4.78 -12.34 -6.08
CA VAL A 360 3.97 -12.22 -7.30
C VAL A 360 4.67 -11.30 -8.28
N ASN A 361 5.16 -11.85 -9.39
CA ASN A 361 5.93 -11.07 -10.37
C ASN A 361 4.98 -10.37 -11.36
N ALA A 362 4.94 -9.06 -11.28
CA ALA A 362 4.19 -8.20 -12.18
C ALA A 362 5.10 -7.44 -13.16
N ALA A 363 6.38 -7.83 -13.34
CA ALA A 363 7.33 -7.12 -14.20
C ALA A 363 6.98 -7.29 -15.69
N GLY A 364 6.54 -6.22 -16.34
CA GLY A 364 6.18 -6.21 -17.76
C GLY A 364 5.14 -5.15 -18.11
N PRO A 365 4.75 -5.00 -19.38
CA PRO A 365 3.67 -4.11 -19.78
C PRO A 365 2.30 -4.66 -19.33
N ALA A 366 1.28 -3.79 -19.30
CA ALA A 366 -0.11 -4.21 -19.15
C ALA A 366 -0.84 -4.05 -20.51
N PRO A 367 -1.61 -5.04 -20.98
CA PRO A 367 -1.79 -6.36 -20.38
C PRO A 367 -0.49 -7.20 -20.45
N LEU A 368 -0.26 -8.04 -19.44
CA LEU A 368 0.95 -8.83 -19.29
C LEU A 368 0.91 -10.04 -20.24
N ASP A 369 1.75 -9.99 -21.27
CA ASP A 369 1.96 -11.12 -22.18
C ASP A 369 2.88 -12.18 -21.56
N ALA A 370 4.01 -11.73 -20.99
CA ALA A 370 4.92 -12.55 -20.19
C ALA A 370 5.63 -11.66 -19.15
N PRO A 371 5.85 -12.15 -17.91
CA PRO A 371 6.66 -11.43 -16.95
C PRO A 371 8.15 -11.53 -17.30
N ALA A 372 8.88 -10.43 -17.18
CA ALA A 372 10.33 -10.48 -17.15
C ALA A 372 10.78 -11.22 -15.88
N PRO A 373 11.60 -12.29 -15.97
CA PRO A 373 12.09 -12.99 -14.78
C PRO A 373 12.84 -12.03 -13.85
N VAL A 374 12.64 -12.20 -12.54
CA VAL A 374 13.29 -11.37 -11.51
C VAL A 374 14.10 -12.28 -10.59
N GLY A 375 15.36 -11.95 -10.37
CA GLY A 375 16.22 -12.65 -9.43
C GLY A 375 17.71 -12.33 -9.59
N PRO A 376 18.54 -12.66 -8.60
CA PRO A 376 18.17 -13.23 -7.31
C PRO A 376 17.44 -12.20 -6.42
N ILE A 377 16.62 -12.67 -5.47
CA ILE A 377 15.93 -11.85 -4.47
C ILE A 377 16.36 -12.31 -3.08
N THR A 378 16.77 -11.37 -2.24
CA THR A 378 17.09 -11.59 -0.82
C THR A 378 15.85 -11.34 0.02
N LEU A 379 15.50 -12.30 0.87
CA LEU A 379 14.48 -12.17 1.92
C LEU A 379 15.18 -12.24 3.27
N ASP A 380 15.17 -11.15 4.01
CA ASP A 380 15.69 -11.07 5.37
C ASP A 380 14.50 -10.99 6.32
N VAL A 381 14.24 -12.06 7.07
CA VAL A 381 12.98 -12.29 7.81
C VAL A 381 13.25 -12.36 9.30
N ALA A 382 12.48 -11.63 10.10
CA ALA A 382 12.50 -11.77 11.56
C ALA A 382 12.09 -13.20 11.96
N TRP A 383 13.01 -13.93 12.59
CA TRP A 383 12.86 -15.35 12.86
C TRP A 383 13.72 -15.79 14.06
N ASP A 384 13.13 -16.56 14.97
CA ASP A 384 13.82 -17.06 16.15
C ASP A 384 14.23 -18.53 15.99
N GLY A 385 15.53 -18.79 16.11
CA GLY A 385 16.11 -20.13 16.06
C GLY A 385 16.33 -20.67 14.64
N PRO A 386 16.73 -21.95 14.53
CA PRO A 386 17.06 -22.54 13.25
C PRO A 386 15.87 -22.63 12.29
N ALA A 387 16.13 -22.42 11.00
CA ALA A 387 15.09 -22.35 9.98
C ALA A 387 15.37 -23.27 8.79
N VAL A 388 14.31 -23.90 8.28
CA VAL A 388 14.30 -24.56 6.96
C VAL A 388 13.34 -23.81 6.04
N ALA A 389 13.72 -23.66 4.78
CA ALA A 389 12.93 -22.94 3.78
C ALA A 389 12.80 -23.74 2.49
N ASP A 390 11.59 -23.80 1.94
CA ASP A 390 11.30 -24.43 0.66
C ASP A 390 10.77 -23.40 -0.35
N LEU A 391 11.33 -23.39 -1.57
CA LEU A 391 10.79 -22.69 -2.72
C LEU A 391 9.77 -23.56 -3.44
N CYS A 392 8.53 -23.10 -3.49
CA CYS A 392 7.44 -23.71 -4.24
C CYS A 392 6.99 -22.76 -5.35
N ALA A 393 6.94 -23.20 -6.60
CA ALA A 393 6.38 -22.41 -7.69
C ALA A 393 5.55 -23.27 -8.66
N PRO A 394 4.75 -22.65 -9.55
CA PRO A 394 3.99 -23.38 -10.56
C PRO A 394 4.93 -24.15 -11.50
N GLY A 395 4.58 -25.40 -11.81
CA GLY A 395 5.36 -26.27 -12.70
C GLY A 395 6.69 -26.80 -12.14
N ILE A 396 7.07 -26.48 -10.90
CA ILE A 396 8.30 -26.99 -10.26
C ILE A 396 7.98 -27.75 -8.97
N GLU A 397 8.79 -28.77 -8.68
CA GLU A 397 8.79 -29.41 -7.35
C GLU A 397 9.39 -28.46 -6.30
N ALA A 398 9.03 -28.68 -5.03
CA ALA A 398 9.58 -27.90 -3.93
C ALA A 398 11.10 -28.08 -3.85
N GLN A 399 11.84 -26.97 -3.78
CA GLN A 399 13.30 -26.97 -3.71
C GLN A 399 13.76 -26.37 -2.39
N PRO A 400 14.66 -27.03 -1.64
CA PRO A 400 15.19 -26.44 -0.42
C PRO A 400 16.01 -25.19 -0.75
N LEU A 401 15.82 -24.13 0.04
CA LEU A 401 16.61 -22.92 -0.01
C LEU A 401 17.63 -22.92 1.13
N ARG A 402 18.77 -22.28 0.89
CA ARG A 402 19.77 -22.06 1.93
C ARG A 402 19.27 -20.97 2.89
N CYS A 403 19.28 -21.29 4.18
CA CYS A 403 19.04 -20.35 5.26
C CYS A 403 20.37 -19.89 5.85
N GLU A 404 20.61 -18.58 5.85
CA GLU A 404 21.73 -17.95 6.54
C GLU A 404 21.19 -17.33 7.83
N GLU A 405 21.49 -17.97 8.95
CA GLU A 405 21.00 -17.55 10.26
C GLU A 405 21.83 -16.37 10.79
N ALA A 406 21.12 -15.36 11.29
CA ALA A 406 21.66 -14.25 12.07
C ALA A 406 20.90 -14.19 13.40
N TRP A 407 21.40 -13.41 14.37
CA TRP A 407 20.65 -13.19 15.61
C TRP A 407 19.26 -12.64 15.25
N ASN A 408 18.19 -13.35 15.66
CA ASN A 408 16.76 -13.03 15.45
C ASN A 408 16.27 -12.87 14.00
N ARG A 409 17.08 -13.28 13.01
CA ARG A 409 16.67 -13.24 11.60
C ARG A 409 17.21 -14.43 10.82
N VAL A 410 16.51 -14.77 9.75
CA VAL A 410 16.99 -15.68 8.72
C VAL A 410 17.02 -14.97 7.37
N ARG A 411 18.17 -15.06 6.70
CA ARG A 411 18.34 -14.59 5.33
C ARG A 411 18.22 -15.75 4.35
N ILE A 412 17.39 -15.56 3.33
CA ILE A 412 17.08 -16.57 2.30
C ILE A 412 17.23 -15.91 0.94
N THR A 413 17.95 -16.56 0.02
CA THR A 413 18.08 -16.08 -1.37
C THR A 413 17.19 -16.91 -2.29
N VAL A 414 16.21 -16.27 -2.92
CA VAL A 414 15.39 -16.85 -3.98
C VAL A 414 16.14 -16.68 -5.31
N PRO A 415 16.51 -17.76 -6.02
CA PRO A 415 17.34 -17.66 -7.24
C PRO A 415 16.69 -16.85 -8.36
N GLY A 416 15.38 -16.99 -8.51
CA GLY A 416 14.58 -16.19 -9.41
C GLY A 416 13.13 -16.65 -9.48
N ILE A 417 12.26 -15.75 -9.94
CA ILE A 417 10.83 -15.99 -10.08
C ILE A 417 10.37 -15.63 -11.50
N SER A 418 9.51 -16.47 -12.06
CA SER A 418 8.87 -16.22 -13.36
C SER A 418 7.56 -15.46 -13.17
N SER A 419 6.45 -16.15 -12.85
CA SER A 419 5.16 -15.51 -12.56
C SER A 419 4.88 -15.40 -11.06
N TYR A 420 5.27 -16.41 -10.29
CA TYR A 420 4.93 -16.54 -8.89
C TYR A 420 5.84 -17.51 -8.17
N ALA A 421 6.09 -17.27 -6.88
CA ALA A 421 6.72 -18.22 -5.98
C ALA A 421 6.14 -18.11 -4.55
N GLN A 422 6.28 -19.19 -3.80
CA GLN A 422 6.09 -19.25 -2.35
C GLN A 422 7.40 -19.69 -1.71
N VAL A 423 7.84 -18.96 -0.70
CA VAL A 423 8.90 -19.41 0.20
C VAL A 423 8.24 -19.80 1.51
N VAL A 424 8.27 -21.10 1.84
CA VAL A 424 7.69 -21.61 3.08
C VAL A 424 8.80 -21.86 4.09
N ILE A 425 8.80 -21.09 5.17
CA ILE A 425 9.80 -21.10 6.24
C ILE A 425 9.22 -21.83 7.46
N ARG A 426 9.96 -22.78 8.02
CA ARG A 426 9.58 -23.54 9.23
C ARG A 426 10.76 -23.64 10.18
N SER A 427 10.47 -23.93 11.45
CA SER A 427 11.52 -24.25 12.42
C SER A 427 12.14 -25.60 12.06
N ALA A 428 13.47 -25.69 12.15
CA ALA A 428 14.21 -26.92 11.85
C ALA A 428 13.99 -28.03 12.90
#